data_AF-A0A3D4I3I5-F1
#
_entry.id   AF-A0A3D4I3I5-F1
#
_cell.length_a   1.000
_cell.length_b   1.000
_cell.length_c   1.000
_cell.angle_alpha   90.00
_cell.angle_beta   90.00
_cell.angle_gamma   90.00
#
_symmetry.space_group_name_H-M   'P 1'
#
loop_
_entity.id
_entity.type
_entity.pdbx_description
1 polymer ?
#
loop_
_entity_poly.entity_id
_entity_poly.type
_entity_poly.pdbx_seq_one_letter_code
_entity_poly.pdbx_strand_id
1 'polypeptide(L)'
;AYNVGAGYFNGSSEPDFKQIMKNAVVPPDLSGGAGISATVTKETSLMGSAGSLSDKLCTVSKGASVTVTDSGFQSKNDGWYKVSLSDGTSGWLNSGYVSLAGSENMVHDLNYTNAYAFGTELIRWSLASGKFYTGLFYRRLVEANVYSYGDYDVVKYNKYGYSYPS
;
A
#
# COMPACT_ATOMS: atom_id res chain seq x y z
N ALA A 1 21.14 1.55 -12.99
CA ALA A 1 20.95 0.12 -13.28
C ALA A 1 19.76 -0.03 -14.23
N TYR A 2 19.91 -0.81 -15.29
CA TYR A 2 18.90 -0.98 -16.35
C TYR A 2 17.91 -2.09 -15.98
N ASN A 3 16.61 -1.78 -15.89
CA ASN A 3 15.53 -2.77 -15.84
C ASN A 3 14.95 -2.91 -17.25
N VAL A 4 15.47 -3.85 -18.04
CA VAL A 4 14.87 -4.28 -19.32
C VAL A 4 14.74 -5.81 -19.42
N GLY A 5 14.91 -6.54 -18.32
CA GLY A 5 14.75 -8.00 -18.24
C GLY A 5 14.40 -8.44 -16.82
N ALA A 6 14.43 -9.76 -16.54
CA ALA A 6 14.28 -10.38 -15.21
C ALA A 6 15.41 -9.99 -14.20
N GLY A 7 15.98 -8.80 -14.38
CA GLY A 7 16.94 -8.19 -13.48
C GLY A 7 16.28 -7.91 -12.15
N TYR A 8 16.79 -8.60 -11.14
CA TYR A 8 16.49 -8.48 -9.72
C TYR A 8 16.19 -7.04 -9.29
N PHE A 9 15.24 -6.89 -8.36
CA PHE A 9 15.03 -5.65 -7.59
C PHE A 9 16.28 -5.38 -6.74
N ASN A 10 17.33 -4.82 -7.36
CA ASN A 10 18.68 -4.71 -6.79
C ASN A 10 19.01 -3.30 -6.29
N GLY A 11 18.03 -2.64 -5.66
CA GLY A 11 18.27 -1.42 -4.90
C GLY A 11 19.00 -1.70 -3.58
N SER A 12 19.75 -0.73 -3.08
CA SER A 12 20.27 -0.75 -1.70
C SER A 12 19.14 -0.72 -0.65
N SER A 13 17.94 -0.31 -1.05
CA SER A 13 16.71 -0.34 -0.27
C SER A 13 15.73 -1.39 -0.81
N GLU A 14 15.08 -2.13 0.11
CA GLU A 14 13.99 -3.05 -0.22
C GLU A 14 12.83 -2.27 -0.87
N PRO A 15 12.22 -2.78 -1.96
CA PRO A 15 11.14 -2.07 -2.61
C PRO A 15 9.87 -2.04 -1.76
N ASP A 16 9.19 -0.89 -1.73
CA ASP A 16 8.00 -0.69 -0.88
C ASP A 16 6.84 -1.65 -1.21
N PHE A 17 6.68 -2.09 -2.47
CA PHE A 17 5.64 -3.06 -2.83
C PHE A 17 5.80 -4.40 -2.09
N LYS A 18 7.02 -4.81 -1.74
CA LYS A 18 7.25 -6.02 -0.94
C LYS A 18 6.77 -5.82 0.49
N GLN A 19 7.01 -4.64 1.07
CA GLN A 19 6.48 -4.31 2.39
C GLN A 19 4.95 -4.21 2.38
N ILE A 20 4.35 -3.67 1.31
CA ILE A 20 2.88 -3.64 1.13
C ILE A 20 2.31 -5.06 1.11
N MET A 21 2.95 -6.01 0.43
CA MET A 21 2.55 -7.43 0.46
C MET A 21 2.74 -8.05 1.85
N LYS A 22 3.80 -7.71 2.59
CA LYS A 22 3.97 -8.15 4.00
C LYS A 22 2.88 -7.59 4.91
N ASN A 23 2.38 -6.39 4.65
CA ASN A 23 1.29 -5.78 5.42
C ASN A 23 -0.08 -6.44 5.11
N ALA A 24 -0.18 -7.30 4.10
CA ALA A 24 -1.40 -8.02 3.75
C ALA A 24 -1.69 -9.17 4.74
N VAL A 25 -2.33 -8.81 5.85
CA VAL A 25 -2.86 -9.73 6.84
C VAL A 25 -4.38 -9.73 6.80
N VAL A 26 -4.99 -10.85 7.17
CA VAL A 26 -6.42 -10.87 7.50
C VAL A 26 -6.64 -9.87 8.66
N PRO A 27 -7.56 -8.91 8.52
CA PRO A 27 -7.74 -7.87 9.53
C PRO A 27 -8.06 -8.48 10.90
N PRO A 28 -7.35 -8.08 11.96
CA PRO A 28 -7.63 -8.57 13.30
C PRO A 28 -9.00 -8.08 13.78
N ASP A 29 -9.63 -8.86 14.65
CA ASP A 29 -10.85 -8.43 15.33
C ASP A 29 -10.52 -7.34 16.38
N LEU A 30 -11.06 -6.14 16.17
CA LEU A 30 -10.86 -4.95 17.01
C LEU A 30 -12.11 -4.61 17.84
N SER A 31 -13.15 -5.44 17.79
CA SER A 31 -14.43 -5.20 18.47
C SER A 31 -14.32 -5.15 20.00
N GLY A 32 -13.27 -5.76 20.58
CA GLY A 32 -12.99 -5.75 22.01
C GLY A 32 -12.45 -4.44 22.58
N GLY A 33 -12.24 -3.40 21.75
CA GLY A 33 -11.83 -2.06 22.19
C GLY A 33 -10.34 -1.91 22.57
N ALA A 34 -9.59 -3.01 22.59
CA ALA A 34 -8.13 -2.96 22.72
C ALA A 34 -7.50 -2.67 21.33
N GLY A 35 -6.87 -1.50 21.20
CA GLY A 35 -6.15 -1.15 19.97
C GLY A 35 -4.87 -1.97 19.79
N ILE A 36 -4.40 -2.07 18.55
CA ILE A 36 -3.16 -2.76 18.19
C ILE A 36 -2.11 -1.72 17.83
N SER A 37 -0.94 -1.77 18.47
CA SER A 37 0.19 -0.92 18.06
C SER A 37 0.63 -1.25 16.63
N ALA A 38 1.00 -0.24 15.86
CA ALA A 38 1.46 -0.40 14.50
C ALA A 38 2.52 0.65 14.12
N THR A 39 3.22 0.39 13.03
CA THR A 39 4.23 1.29 12.47
C THR A 39 3.89 1.62 11.02
N VAL A 40 3.98 2.91 10.68
CA VAL A 40 3.81 3.39 9.30
C VAL A 40 5.05 3.03 8.49
N THR A 41 4.88 2.24 7.42
CA THR A 41 6.02 1.70 6.65
C THR A 41 6.49 2.60 5.50
N LYS A 42 5.65 3.56 5.10
CA LYS A 42 5.94 4.59 4.09
C LYS A 42 5.16 5.85 4.41
N GLU A 43 5.74 7.03 4.13
CA GLU A 43 5.02 8.29 4.28
C GLU A 43 3.68 8.25 3.53
N THR A 44 2.61 8.62 4.21
CA THR A 44 1.25 8.51 3.68
C THR A 44 0.33 9.57 4.28
N SER A 45 -0.86 9.72 3.71
CA SER A 45 -1.84 10.70 4.18
C SER A 45 -2.81 10.06 5.17
N LEU A 46 -3.06 10.75 6.28
CA LEU A 46 -4.15 10.44 7.20
C LEU A 46 -5.45 11.03 6.63
N MET A 47 -6.44 10.18 6.42
CA MET A 47 -7.71 10.54 5.80
C MET A 47 -8.83 10.66 6.84
N GLY A 48 -9.80 11.54 6.63
CA GLY A 48 -10.96 11.69 7.52
C GLY A 48 -11.89 10.47 7.56
N SER A 49 -11.93 9.70 6.46
CA SER A 49 -12.72 8.47 6.30
C SER A 49 -11.91 7.39 5.57
N ALA A 50 -12.36 6.14 5.66
CA ALA A 50 -11.78 5.01 4.93
C ALA A 50 -12.02 5.15 3.41
N GLY A 51 -11.08 5.78 2.71
CA GLY A 51 -11.15 5.95 1.27
C GLY A 51 -10.22 7.05 0.73
N SER A 52 -9.81 6.89 -0.53
CA SER A 52 -8.86 7.80 -1.20
C SER A 52 -9.45 9.15 -1.60
N LEU A 53 -10.78 9.26 -1.66
CA LEU A 53 -11.50 10.51 -1.98
C LEU A 53 -11.85 11.34 -0.74
N SER A 54 -11.52 10.86 0.46
CA SER A 54 -11.75 11.60 1.69
C SER A 54 -10.83 12.82 1.79
N ASP A 55 -11.19 13.77 2.64
CA ASP A 55 -10.28 14.87 3.00
C ASP A 55 -9.04 14.34 3.71
N LYS A 56 -7.88 14.88 3.32
CA LYS A 56 -6.61 14.67 4.00
C LYS A 56 -6.55 15.54 5.25
N LEU A 57 -6.32 14.91 6.40
CA LEU A 57 -6.13 15.58 7.69
C LEU A 57 -4.68 16.04 7.86
N CYS A 58 -3.72 15.13 7.65
CA CYS A 58 -2.29 15.42 7.74
C CYS A 58 -1.46 14.39 6.96
N THR A 59 -0.14 14.61 6.90
CA THR A 59 0.83 13.59 6.44
C THR A 59 1.41 12.88 7.64
N VAL A 60 1.55 11.56 7.58
CA VAL A 60 2.19 10.74 8.60
C VAL A 60 3.51 10.17 8.05
N SER A 61 4.61 10.46 8.73
CA SER A 61 5.95 10.05 8.32
C SER A 61 6.16 8.53 8.43
N LYS A 62 7.04 8.00 7.58
CA LYS A 62 7.56 6.63 7.74
C LYS A 62 8.20 6.46 9.12
N GLY A 63 7.95 5.32 9.76
CA GLY A 63 8.47 4.99 11.09
C GLY A 63 7.62 5.53 12.24
N ALA A 64 6.58 6.31 11.97
CA ALA A 64 5.67 6.77 13.02
C ALA A 64 4.95 5.58 13.68
N SER A 65 4.95 5.57 15.01
CA SER A 65 4.15 4.65 15.82
C SER A 65 2.73 5.15 15.95
N VAL A 66 1.76 4.27 15.70
CA VAL A 66 0.33 4.58 15.77
C VAL A 66 -0.40 3.45 16.50
N THR A 67 -1.62 3.71 16.96
CA THR A 67 -2.50 2.67 17.51
C THR A 67 -3.67 2.46 16.57
N VAL A 68 -3.80 1.26 16.00
CA VAL A 68 -4.94 0.86 15.17
C VAL A 68 -6.11 0.53 16.08
N THR A 69 -7.24 1.19 15.86
CA THR A 69 -8.45 1.09 16.70
C THR A 69 -9.65 0.53 15.96
N ASP A 70 -9.63 0.55 14.62
CA ASP A 70 -10.68 -0.02 13.79
C ASP A 70 -10.12 -0.38 12.40
N SER A 71 -10.89 -1.13 11.63
CA SER A 71 -10.55 -1.54 10.27
C SER A 71 -11.75 -1.43 9.33
N GLY A 72 -11.51 -0.95 8.11
CA GLY A 72 -12.52 -0.71 7.10
C GLY A 72 -12.06 -1.27 5.76
N PHE A 73 -12.75 -2.30 5.27
CA PHE A 73 -12.43 -2.99 4.02
C PHE A 73 -13.68 -3.03 3.16
N GLN A 74 -13.75 -2.19 2.11
CA GLN A 74 -14.85 -2.26 1.13
C GLN A 74 -14.78 -3.54 0.29
N SER A 75 -13.54 -3.90 -0.06
CA SER A 75 -13.12 -5.19 -0.58
C SER A 75 -11.83 -5.59 0.14
N LYS A 76 -11.42 -6.86 0.03
CA LYS A 76 -10.18 -7.32 0.68
C LYS A 76 -8.96 -6.46 0.27
N ASN A 77 -8.90 -6.04 -0.99
CA ASN A 77 -7.79 -5.26 -1.55
C ASN A 77 -7.97 -3.73 -1.46
N ASP A 78 -9.02 -3.22 -0.80
CA ASP A 78 -9.22 -1.81 -0.48
C ASP A 78 -9.40 -1.61 1.02
N GLY A 79 -8.32 -1.91 1.74
CA GLY A 79 -8.24 -1.85 3.18
C GLY A 79 -7.76 -0.52 3.75
N TRP A 80 -8.36 -0.15 4.88
CA TRP A 80 -8.02 1.03 5.67
C TRP A 80 -8.01 0.68 7.15
N TYR A 81 -7.05 1.22 7.89
CA TYR A 81 -7.02 1.14 9.35
C TYR A 81 -7.30 2.50 9.95
N LYS A 82 -8.25 2.54 10.89
CA LYS A 82 -8.43 3.72 11.72
C LYS A 82 -7.33 3.72 12.77
N VAL A 83 -6.64 4.85 12.91
CA VAL A 83 -5.51 5.00 13.82
C VAL A 83 -5.71 6.20 14.74
N SER A 84 -5.15 6.10 15.94
CA SER A 84 -4.87 7.23 16.82
C SER A 84 -3.37 7.53 16.79
N LEU A 85 -3.03 8.78 16.54
CA LEU A 85 -1.67 9.30 16.64
C LEU A 85 -1.35 9.68 18.10
N SER A 86 -0.06 9.93 18.38
CA SER A 86 0.41 10.32 19.72
C SER A 86 -0.07 11.70 20.17
N ASP A 87 -0.42 12.58 19.24
CA ASP A 87 -0.99 13.91 19.50
C ASP A 87 -2.51 13.88 19.74
N GLY A 88 -3.14 12.69 19.70
CA GLY A 88 -4.58 12.50 19.86
C GLY A 88 -5.38 12.61 18.55
N THR A 89 -4.76 12.98 17.44
CA THR A 89 -5.42 13.01 16.13
C THR A 89 -5.83 11.59 15.73
N SER A 90 -7.05 11.43 15.25
CA SER A 90 -7.57 10.15 14.75
C SER A 90 -8.00 10.27 13.30
N GLY A 91 -7.77 9.22 12.52
CA GLY A 91 -8.15 9.16 11.11
C GLY A 91 -7.84 7.80 10.50
N TRP A 92 -7.84 7.71 9.18
CA TRP A 92 -7.68 6.46 8.44
C TRP A 92 -6.40 6.45 7.61
N LEU A 93 -5.62 5.38 7.75
CA LEU A 93 -4.46 5.10 6.92
C LEU A 93 -4.75 3.95 5.98
N ASN A 94 -4.25 4.04 4.75
CA ASN A 94 -4.32 2.95 3.79
C ASN A 94 -3.55 1.73 4.34
N SER A 95 -4.19 0.55 4.37
CA SER A 95 -3.65 -0.65 5.02
C SER A 95 -2.31 -1.11 4.44
N GLY A 96 -2.04 -0.80 3.17
CA GLY A 96 -0.78 -1.13 2.51
C GLY A 96 0.45 -0.48 3.16
N TYR A 97 0.26 0.60 3.92
CA TYR A 97 1.36 1.34 4.56
C TYR A 97 1.41 1.17 6.09
N VAL A 98 0.67 0.22 6.65
CA VAL A 98 0.60 -0.02 8.10
C VAL A 98 1.07 -1.44 8.40
N SER A 99 2.14 -1.55 9.20
CA SER A 99 2.59 -2.83 9.75
C SER A 99 2.08 -2.98 11.17
N LEU A 100 1.20 -3.94 11.41
CA LEU A 100 0.71 -4.26 12.76
C LEU A 100 1.81 -4.91 13.59
N ALA A 101 1.90 -4.55 14.86
CA ALA A 101 2.76 -5.25 15.82
C ALA A 101 2.28 -6.69 15.98
N GLY A 102 3.21 -7.64 15.98
CA GLY A 102 2.88 -9.06 16.04
C GLY A 102 2.37 -9.65 14.71
N SER A 103 2.46 -8.91 13.60
CA SER A 103 2.00 -9.37 12.27
C SER A 103 2.64 -10.68 11.82
N GLU A 104 3.85 -10.99 12.29
CA GLU A 104 4.52 -12.27 12.03
C GLU A 104 3.76 -13.51 12.55
N ASN A 105 2.84 -13.33 13.49
CA ASN A 105 1.97 -14.38 14.02
C ASN A 105 0.53 -14.29 13.48
N MET A 106 0.23 -13.34 12.59
CA MET A 106 -1.08 -13.18 11.97
C MET A 106 -1.22 -14.01 10.70
N VAL A 107 -2.46 -14.23 10.26
CA VAL A 107 -2.73 -14.91 9.00
C VAL A 107 -2.42 -13.95 7.85
N HIS A 108 -1.36 -14.21 7.10
CA HIS A 108 -1.09 -13.51 5.85
C HIS A 108 -1.95 -14.06 4.72
N ASP A 109 -2.70 -13.19 4.06
CA ASP A 109 -3.51 -13.50 2.87
C ASP A 109 -3.30 -12.38 1.85
N LEU A 110 -2.68 -12.71 0.71
CA LEU A 110 -2.36 -11.74 -0.34
C LEU A 110 -3.59 -11.08 -0.97
N ASN A 111 -4.79 -11.65 -0.79
CA ASN A 111 -6.03 -10.97 -1.18
C ASN A 111 -6.23 -9.64 -0.43
N TYR A 112 -5.58 -9.47 0.73
CA TYR A 112 -5.60 -8.22 1.52
C TYR A 112 -4.48 -7.23 1.14
N THR A 113 -3.74 -7.49 0.06
CA THR A 113 -2.78 -6.51 -0.45
C THR A 113 -3.54 -5.29 -0.95
N ASN A 114 -3.28 -4.11 -0.38
CA ASN A 114 -3.96 -2.90 -0.83
C ASN A 114 -3.58 -2.59 -2.30
N ALA A 115 -4.55 -2.69 -3.19
CA ALA A 115 -4.33 -2.63 -4.64
C ALA A 115 -3.79 -1.27 -5.09
N TYR A 116 -4.33 -0.19 -4.53
CA TYR A 116 -3.88 1.17 -4.85
C TYR A 116 -2.43 1.39 -4.44
N ALA A 117 -2.08 1.00 -3.21
CA ALA A 117 -0.71 1.11 -2.70
C ALA A 117 0.26 0.27 -3.54
N PHE A 118 -0.07 -1.00 -3.74
CA PHE A 118 0.77 -1.93 -4.50
C PHE A 118 0.99 -1.45 -5.94
N GLY A 119 -0.09 -1.09 -6.66
CA GLY A 119 -0.01 -0.63 -8.03
C GLY A 119 0.79 0.66 -8.16
N THR A 120 0.54 1.64 -7.27
CA THR A 120 1.31 2.90 -7.21
C THR A 120 2.81 2.64 -7.04
N GLU A 121 3.18 1.77 -6.11
CA GLU A 121 4.58 1.44 -5.89
C GLU A 121 5.18 0.65 -7.05
N LEU A 122 4.45 -0.29 -7.62
CA LEU A 122 4.94 -1.10 -8.73
C LEU A 122 5.20 -0.27 -9.99
N ILE A 123 4.32 0.68 -10.33
CA ILE A 123 4.51 1.54 -11.51
C ILE A 123 5.63 2.55 -11.31
N ARG A 124 5.98 2.94 -10.09
CA ARG A 124 7.17 3.78 -9.82
C ARG A 124 8.47 3.08 -10.23
N TRP A 125 8.51 1.74 -10.21
CA TRP A 125 9.62 0.94 -10.72
C TRP A 125 9.67 0.83 -12.25
N SER A 126 8.97 1.69 -12.98
CA SER A 126 9.14 1.89 -14.42
C SER A 126 10.26 2.87 -14.79
N LEU A 127 10.89 3.49 -13.80
CA LEU A 127 12.08 4.32 -13.99
C LEU A 127 13.33 3.43 -14.04
N ALA A 128 14.15 3.53 -15.09
CA ALA A 128 15.45 2.88 -15.15
C ALA A 128 16.56 3.95 -15.25
N SER A 129 17.44 3.97 -14.24
CA SER A 129 18.46 5.03 -14.06
C SER A 129 17.86 6.45 -14.11
N GLY A 130 16.69 6.64 -13.48
CA GLY A 130 15.97 7.92 -13.46
C GLY A 130 15.24 8.29 -14.77
N LYS A 131 15.35 7.47 -15.82
CA LYS A 131 14.64 7.68 -17.09
C LYS A 131 13.35 6.86 -17.13
N PHE A 132 12.27 7.50 -17.59
CA PHE A 132 10.98 6.84 -17.80
C PHE A 132 10.96 6.05 -19.11
N TYR A 133 10.57 4.78 -19.04
CA TYR A 133 10.40 3.92 -20.22
C TYR A 133 8.93 3.52 -20.37
N THR A 134 8.28 3.98 -21.44
CA THR A 134 6.84 3.76 -21.70
C THR A 134 6.47 2.28 -21.76
N GLY A 135 7.25 1.46 -22.48
CA GLY A 135 7.01 0.01 -22.56
C GLY A 135 7.12 -0.69 -21.20
N LEU A 136 8.09 -0.27 -20.37
CA LEU A 136 8.25 -0.80 -19.02
C LEU A 136 7.10 -0.37 -18.10
N PHE A 137 6.65 0.87 -18.22
CA PHE A 137 5.49 1.38 -17.49
C PHE A 137 4.23 0.54 -17.79
N TYR A 138 3.90 0.32 -19.06
CA TYR A 138 2.73 -0.49 -19.42
C TYR A 138 2.85 -1.94 -18.94
N ARG A 139 4.07 -2.51 -18.94
CA ARG A 139 4.28 -3.84 -18.37
C ARG A 139 3.98 -3.86 -16.86
N ARG A 140 4.51 -2.91 -16.08
CA ARG A 140 4.24 -2.80 -14.64
C ARG A 140 2.78 -2.53 -14.33
N LEU A 141 2.12 -1.75 -15.18
CA LEU A 141 0.69 -1.49 -15.07
C LEU A 141 -0.13 -2.78 -15.24
N VAL A 142 0.15 -3.58 -16.27
CA VAL A 142 -0.50 -4.86 -16.49
C VAL A 142 -0.21 -5.84 -15.35
N GLU A 143 1.03 -5.91 -14.87
CA GLU A 143 1.40 -6.74 -13.70
C GLU A 143 0.59 -6.36 -12.45
N ALA A 144 0.41 -5.05 -12.18
CA ALA A 144 -0.40 -4.56 -11.06
C ALA A 144 -1.87 -4.95 -11.20
N ASN A 145 -2.43 -4.84 -12.41
CA ASN A 145 -3.83 -5.16 -12.70
C ASN A 145 -4.11 -6.66 -12.53
N VAL A 146 -3.25 -7.50 -13.09
CA VAL A 146 -3.35 -8.97 -12.96
C VAL A 146 -3.25 -9.38 -11.50
N TYR A 147 -2.25 -8.87 -10.77
CA TYR A 147 -2.06 -9.23 -9.37
C TYR A 147 -3.24 -8.79 -8.48
N SER A 148 -3.71 -7.56 -8.66
CA SER A 148 -4.67 -6.95 -7.72
C SER A 148 -6.12 -7.29 -8.03
N TYR A 149 -6.44 -7.56 -9.30
CA TYR A 149 -7.81 -7.69 -9.79
C TYR A 149 -8.06 -8.92 -10.67
N GLY A 150 -7.02 -9.72 -10.99
CA GLY A 150 -7.15 -10.78 -11.98
C GLY A 150 -7.51 -10.26 -13.38
N ASP A 151 -7.19 -9.00 -13.65
CA ASP A 151 -7.52 -8.33 -14.91
C ASP A 151 -6.39 -8.52 -15.93
N TYR A 152 -6.63 -9.41 -16.90
CA TYR A 152 -5.70 -9.77 -17.97
C TYR A 152 -5.87 -8.92 -19.23
N ASP A 153 -6.76 -7.92 -19.23
CA ASP A 153 -6.96 -7.07 -20.39
C ASP A 153 -5.69 -6.26 -20.70
N VAL A 154 -5.33 -6.19 -21.98
CA VAL A 154 -4.21 -5.37 -22.44
C VAL A 154 -4.63 -3.90 -22.49
N VAL A 155 -4.54 -3.21 -21.36
CA VAL A 155 -4.84 -1.78 -21.25
C VAL A 155 -3.56 -0.93 -21.24
N LYS A 156 -3.55 0.15 -22.03
CA LYS A 156 -2.45 1.14 -22.07
C LYS A 156 -2.77 2.42 -21.30
N TYR A 157 -3.64 2.32 -20.29
CA TYR A 157 -4.04 3.44 -19.44
C TYR A 157 -4.30 2.95 -18.02
N ASN A 158 -4.15 3.84 -17.06
CA ASN A 158 -4.27 3.55 -15.64
C ASN A 158 -5.75 3.41 -15.23
N LYS A 159 -6.30 2.22 -15.46
CA LYS A 159 -7.71 1.86 -15.21
C LYS A 159 -8.13 1.99 -13.74
N TYR A 160 -7.20 1.72 -12.81
CA TYR A 160 -7.48 1.66 -11.36
C TYR A 160 -6.95 2.87 -10.58
N GLY A 161 -6.56 3.95 -11.28
CA GLY A 161 -6.27 5.23 -10.66
C GLY A 161 -5.00 5.29 -9.80
N TYR A 162 -4.00 4.42 -10.03
CA TYR A 162 -2.72 4.45 -9.31
C TYR A 162 -2.01 5.82 -9.42
N SER A 163 -1.23 6.21 -8.42
CA SER A 163 -0.45 7.46 -8.54
C SER A 163 0.75 7.29 -9.46
N TYR A 164 0.86 8.15 -10.47
CA TYR A 164 2.00 8.16 -11.38
C TYR A 164 3.30 8.56 -10.65
N PRO A 165 4.47 8.03 -11.09
CA PRO A 165 5.76 8.57 -10.67
C PRO A 165 5.88 10.04 -11.08
N SER A 166 6.37 10.87 -10.17
CA SER A 166 6.76 12.27 -10.41
C SER A 166 8.04 12.38 -11.21
#